data_AF-A0A3D0WAE2-F1
#
_entry.id   AF-A0A3D0WAE2-F1
#
_cell.length_a   1.000
_cell.length_b   1.000
_cell.length_c   1.000
_cell.angle_alpha   90.00
_cell.angle_beta   90.00
_cell.angle_gamma   90.00
#
_symmetry.space_group_name_H-M   'P 1'
#
loop_
_entity.id
_entity.type
_entity.pdbx_description
1 polymer ?
#
loop_
_entity_poly.entity_id
_entity_poly.type
_entity_poly.pdbx_seq_one_letter_code
_entity_poly.pdbx_strand_id
1 'polypeptide(L)'
;MDFIEVGRADIVSLCKAKIVDYHEPDEVFISTRTGLVLHPDSVTSLGAKAFNSAGITNANIHRLRARKAVEVVETLVEAVFSGEMIGSQTSWIETILTLAAERMGHMSPESLRPYLNYVLKRRIEKSDANAVAKLKTKRRQLEAHVGTLARRLSQHCELHRAARLIADLRNEEAASALRRIADELLLGA
;
A
#
# COMPACT_ATOMS: atom_id res chain seq x y z
N MET A 1 -6.40 -34.58 7.75
CA MET A 1 -7.42 -34.43 8.80
C MET A 1 -8.00 -33.04 8.68
N ASP A 2 -9.31 -32.93 8.54
CA ASP A 2 -9.98 -31.64 8.57
C ASP A 2 -9.96 -31.11 10.01
N PHE A 3 -9.45 -29.90 10.22
CA PHE A 3 -9.42 -29.24 11.53
C PHE A 3 -10.82 -29.14 12.14
N ILE A 4 -11.84 -29.05 11.29
CA ILE A 4 -13.23 -28.94 11.69
C ILE A 4 -13.75 -30.26 12.26
N GLU A 5 -13.40 -31.39 11.65
CA GLU A 5 -13.84 -32.72 12.09
C GLU A 5 -13.28 -33.08 13.47
N VAL A 6 -12.00 -32.77 13.71
CA VAL A 6 -11.33 -33.09 14.98
C VAL A 6 -11.94 -32.29 16.14
N GLY A 7 -12.08 -30.97 15.99
CA GLY A 7 -12.65 -30.13 17.05
C GLY A 7 -14.13 -30.41 17.31
N ARG A 8 -14.87 -30.82 16.27
CA ARG A 8 -16.29 -31.17 16.38
C ARG A 8 -16.51 -32.51 17.08
N ALA A 9 -15.69 -33.53 16.79
CA ALA A 9 -15.85 -34.88 17.33
C ALA A 9 -15.86 -34.90 18.87
N ASP A 10 -15.00 -34.09 19.50
CA ASP A 10 -14.92 -33.98 20.95
C ASP A 10 -16.22 -33.41 21.54
N ILE A 11 -16.75 -32.34 20.95
CA ILE A 11 -18.00 -31.70 21.39
C ILE A 11 -19.17 -32.68 21.25
N VAL A 12 -19.27 -33.35 20.11
CA VAL A 12 -20.31 -34.34 19.82
C VAL A 12 -20.26 -35.48 20.83
N SER A 13 -19.07 -36.00 21.14
CA SER A 13 -18.88 -37.09 22.09
C SER A 13 -19.33 -36.68 23.50
N LEU A 14 -18.99 -35.45 23.93
CA LEU A 14 -19.44 -34.89 25.20
C LEU A 14 -20.97 -34.73 25.25
N CYS A 15 -21.59 -34.26 24.16
CA CYS A 15 -23.04 -34.10 24.07
C CYS A 15 -23.78 -35.44 24.09
N LYS A 16 -23.31 -36.44 23.33
CA LYS A 16 -23.85 -37.81 23.33
C LYS A 16 -23.83 -38.45 24.71
N ALA A 17 -22.79 -38.18 25.51
CA ALA A 17 -22.66 -38.71 26.86
C ALA A 17 -23.58 -38.01 27.90
N LYS A 18 -23.97 -36.75 27.65
CA LYS A 18 -24.65 -35.90 28.63
C LYS A 18 -26.15 -35.72 28.37
N ILE A 19 -26.57 -35.75 27.11
CA ILE A 19 -27.94 -35.39 26.68
C ILE A 19 -28.63 -36.66 26.20
N VAL A 20 -29.75 -37.01 26.83
CA VAL A 20 -30.62 -38.12 26.41
C VAL A 20 -31.28 -37.76 25.08
N ASP A 21 -31.31 -38.70 24.13
CA ASP A 21 -31.81 -38.52 22.76
C ASP A 21 -31.13 -37.41 21.93
N TYR A 22 -29.84 -37.18 22.18
CA TYR A 22 -29.05 -36.27 21.34
C TYR A 22 -28.90 -36.78 19.90
N HIS A 23 -29.34 -35.95 18.95
CA HIS A 23 -29.14 -36.16 17.53
C HIS A 23 -28.14 -35.13 17.01
N GLU A 24 -27.08 -35.62 16.38
CA GLU A 24 -26.05 -34.77 15.81
C GLU A 24 -26.59 -34.03 14.56
N PRO A 25 -26.50 -32.69 14.49
CA PRO A 25 -26.93 -31.94 13.31
C PRO A 25 -26.01 -32.14 12.10
N ASP A 26 -26.51 -32.04 10.87
CA ASP A 26 -25.69 -32.13 9.66
C ASP A 26 -24.83 -30.86 9.43
N GLU A 27 -25.22 -29.72 10.00
CA GLU A 27 -24.53 -28.45 9.82
C GLU A 27 -23.18 -28.43 10.51
N VAL A 28 -22.18 -27.89 9.82
CA VAL A 28 -20.77 -27.90 10.25
C VAL A 28 -20.53 -27.28 11.63
N PHE A 29 -21.16 -26.13 11.92
CA PHE A 29 -20.93 -25.39 13.16
C PHE A 29 -22.00 -25.69 14.21
N ILE A 30 -21.55 -26.24 15.34
CA ILE A 30 -22.40 -26.57 16.49
C ILE A 30 -21.98 -25.80 17.74
N SER A 31 -22.92 -25.61 18.67
CA SER A 31 -22.66 -25.02 19.97
C SER A 31 -21.91 -26.01 20.86
N THR A 32 -20.82 -25.56 21.47
CA THR A 32 -20.09 -26.34 22.49
C THR A 32 -20.94 -26.68 23.72
N ARG A 33 -22.00 -25.90 23.98
CA ARG A 33 -22.85 -26.07 25.17
C ARG A 33 -23.99 -27.05 24.96
N THR A 34 -24.63 -26.99 23.79
CA THR A 34 -25.85 -27.76 23.49
C THR A 34 -25.66 -28.83 22.43
N GLY A 35 -24.57 -28.81 21.66
CA GLY A 35 -24.35 -29.68 20.51
C GLY A 35 -25.26 -29.37 19.31
N LEU A 36 -26.18 -28.42 19.43
CA LEU A 36 -27.09 -28.01 18.37
C LEU A 36 -26.43 -27.01 17.41
N VAL A 37 -27.06 -26.80 16.25
CA VAL A 37 -26.64 -25.82 15.23
C VAL A 37 -26.36 -24.46 15.88
N LEU A 38 -25.21 -23.89 15.55
CA LEU A 38 -24.81 -22.60 16.07
C LEU A 38 -25.71 -21.49 15.51
N HIS A 39 -26.40 -20.77 16.38
CA HIS A 39 -27.26 -19.65 15.97
C HIS A 39 -26.42 -18.53 15.32
N PRO A 40 -26.89 -17.89 14.23
CA PRO A 40 -26.16 -16.80 13.54
C PRO A 40 -25.69 -15.67 14.47
N ASP A 41 -26.51 -15.29 15.45
CA ASP A 41 -26.14 -14.25 16.43
C ASP A 41 -24.91 -14.62 17.27
N SER A 42 -24.67 -15.92 17.47
CA SER A 42 -23.47 -16.40 18.14
C SER A 42 -22.22 -16.06 17.33
N VAL A 43 -22.30 -16.17 16.00
CA VAL A 43 -21.20 -15.81 15.10
C VAL A 43 -20.94 -14.30 15.15
N THR A 44 -22.00 -13.49 15.15
CA THR A 44 -21.88 -12.03 15.32
C THR A 44 -21.23 -11.66 16.66
N SER A 45 -21.66 -12.30 17.75
CA SER A 45 -21.10 -12.10 19.10
C SER A 45 -19.62 -12.50 19.18
N LEU A 46 -19.26 -13.66 18.61
CA LEU A 46 -17.88 -14.14 18.55
C LEU A 46 -16.99 -13.19 17.76
N GLY A 47 -17.48 -12.71 16.60
CA GLY A 47 -16.78 -11.71 15.81
C GLY A 47 -16.54 -10.41 16.58
N ALA A 48 -17.56 -9.89 17.27
CA ALA A 48 -17.42 -8.68 18.08
C ALA A 48 -16.39 -8.86 19.21
N LYS A 49 -16.40 -10.00 19.91
CA LYS A 49 -15.39 -10.32 20.94
C LYS A 49 -13.98 -10.38 20.37
N ALA A 50 -13.81 -11.00 19.20
CA ALA A 50 -12.50 -11.08 18.53
C ALA A 50 -11.98 -9.68 18.14
N PHE A 51 -12.84 -8.82 17.58
CA PHE A 51 -12.47 -7.44 17.26
C PHE A 51 -12.09 -6.62 18.48
N ASN A 52 -12.88 -6.71 19.56
CA ASN A 52 -12.59 -6.02 20.81
C ASN A 52 -11.25 -6.47 21.40
N SER A 53 -10.97 -7.78 21.36
CA SER A 53 -9.70 -8.34 21.84
C SER A 53 -8.50 -7.86 21.02
N ALA A 54 -8.71 -7.54 19.74
CA ALA A 54 -7.71 -6.94 18.86
C ALA A 54 -7.64 -5.41 18.96
N GLY A 55 -8.40 -4.77 19.86
CA GLY A 55 -8.45 -3.32 20.00
C GLY A 55 -9.19 -2.58 18.87
N ILE A 56 -9.97 -3.29 18.06
CA ILE A 56 -10.71 -2.72 16.93
C ILE A 56 -12.12 -2.34 17.40
N THR A 57 -12.41 -1.05 17.46
CA THR A 57 -13.74 -0.52 17.84
C THR A 57 -14.68 -0.43 16.65
N ASN A 58 -16.00 -0.52 16.91
CA ASN A 58 -17.06 -0.40 15.88
C ASN A 58 -16.87 -1.36 14.69
N ALA A 59 -16.40 -2.57 14.96
CA ALA A 59 -16.23 -3.60 13.94
C ALA A 59 -17.32 -4.68 14.03
N ASN A 60 -17.88 -5.01 12.87
CA ASN A 60 -18.86 -6.07 12.69
C ASN A 60 -18.30 -7.14 11.74
N ILE A 61 -18.90 -8.33 11.75
CA ILE A 61 -18.46 -9.43 10.89
C ILE A 61 -18.58 -9.10 9.39
N HIS A 62 -19.52 -8.23 9.00
CA HIS A 62 -19.62 -7.74 7.62
C HIS A 62 -18.40 -6.95 7.16
N ARG A 63 -17.61 -6.36 8.07
CA ARG A 63 -16.32 -5.73 7.72
C ARG A 63 -15.31 -6.74 7.21
N LEU A 64 -15.34 -7.99 7.69
CA LEU A 64 -14.49 -9.05 7.14
C LEU A 64 -14.90 -9.34 5.69
N ARG A 65 -16.21 -9.43 5.43
CA ARG A 65 -16.73 -9.61 4.06
C ARG A 65 -16.34 -8.42 3.16
N ALA A 66 -16.50 -7.19 3.64
CA ALA A 66 -16.10 -5.99 2.91
C ALA A 66 -14.57 -5.95 2.66
N ARG A 67 -13.75 -6.32 3.65
CA ARG A 67 -12.30 -6.43 3.50
C ARG A 67 -11.92 -7.44 2.44
N LYS A 68 -12.57 -8.60 2.43
CA LYS A 68 -12.36 -9.63 1.40
C LYS A 68 -12.78 -9.17 0.01
N ALA A 69 -13.90 -8.44 -0.09
CA ALA A 69 -14.35 -7.84 -1.35
C ALA A 69 -13.28 -6.89 -1.90
N VAL A 70 -12.72 -6.02 -1.04
CA VAL A 70 -11.61 -5.12 -1.42
C VAL A 70 -10.40 -5.91 -1.92
N GLU A 71 -9.98 -6.97 -1.22
CA GLU A 71 -8.83 -7.79 -1.62
C GLU A 71 -9.03 -8.48 -2.98
N VAL A 72 -10.23 -9.03 -3.21
CA VAL A 72 -10.57 -9.68 -4.48
C VAL A 72 -10.52 -8.66 -5.62
N VAL A 73 -11.14 -7.50 -5.44
CA VAL A 73 -11.14 -6.44 -6.43
C VAL A 73 -9.72 -5.89 -6.66
N GLU A 74 -8.94 -5.70 -5.60
CA GLU A 74 -7.54 -5.25 -5.69
C GLU A 74 -6.68 -6.24 -6.49
N THR A 75 -6.86 -7.54 -6.26
CA THR A 75 -6.18 -8.61 -7.02
C THR A 75 -6.55 -8.58 -8.50
N LEU A 76 -7.84 -8.43 -8.82
CA LEU A 76 -8.31 -8.36 -10.20
C LEU A 76 -7.85 -7.08 -10.92
N VAL A 77 -7.86 -5.94 -10.22
CA VAL A 77 -7.28 -4.70 -10.73
C VAL A 77 -5.80 -4.92 -11.04
N GLU A 78 -5.02 -5.53 -10.15
CA GLU A 78 -3.60 -5.75 -10.42
C GLU A 78 -3.37 -6.69 -11.63
N ALA A 79 -4.16 -7.75 -11.77
CA ALA A 79 -4.11 -8.64 -12.94
C ALA A 79 -4.44 -7.92 -14.26
N VAL A 80 -5.38 -6.96 -14.27
CA VAL A 80 -5.64 -6.11 -15.47
C VAL A 80 -4.42 -5.24 -15.79
N PHE A 81 -3.86 -4.55 -14.79
CA PHE A 81 -2.79 -3.57 -15.03
C PHE A 81 -1.40 -4.20 -15.24
N SER A 82 -1.19 -5.45 -14.81
CA SER A 82 0.02 -6.25 -15.11
C SER A 82 -0.02 -6.90 -16.50
N GLY A 83 -1.15 -6.83 -17.20
CA GLY A 83 -1.33 -7.48 -18.51
C GLY A 83 -1.62 -8.98 -18.43
N GLU A 84 -1.84 -9.52 -17.23
CA GLU A 84 -2.24 -10.92 -17.03
C GLU A 84 -3.69 -11.18 -17.49
N MET A 85 -4.56 -10.17 -17.44
CA MET A 85 -5.89 -10.21 -18.04
C MET A 85 -5.92 -9.49 -19.39
N ILE A 86 -6.21 -10.26 -20.45
CA ILE A 86 -6.38 -9.77 -21.81
C ILE A 86 -7.84 -9.35 -21.98
N GLY A 87 -8.09 -8.03 -21.94
CA GLY A 87 -9.36 -7.43 -22.32
C GLY A 87 -9.09 -6.21 -23.20
N SER A 88 -9.76 -6.14 -24.35
CA SER A 88 -9.72 -4.97 -25.23
C SER A 88 -10.07 -3.70 -24.45
N GLN A 89 -9.57 -2.56 -24.92
CA GLN A 89 -9.54 -1.26 -24.22
C GLN A 89 -10.89 -0.70 -23.70
N THR A 90 -12.01 -1.42 -23.84
CA THR A 90 -13.35 -0.86 -23.69
C THR A 90 -14.22 -1.39 -22.55
N SER A 91 -13.86 -2.42 -21.77
CA SER A 91 -14.62 -2.67 -20.52
C SER A 91 -13.94 -3.55 -19.46
N TRP A 92 -12.74 -3.17 -19.03
CA TRP A 92 -12.09 -3.84 -17.89
C TRP A 92 -12.90 -3.68 -16.58
N ILE A 93 -13.69 -2.60 -16.45
CA ILE A 93 -14.56 -2.37 -15.29
C ILE A 93 -15.61 -3.48 -15.17
N GLU A 94 -16.36 -3.77 -16.25
CA GLU A 94 -17.38 -4.82 -16.22
C GLU A 94 -16.77 -6.21 -16.01
N THR A 95 -15.59 -6.44 -16.59
CA THR A 95 -14.84 -7.70 -16.40
C THR A 95 -14.47 -7.90 -14.93
N ILE A 96 -13.91 -6.87 -14.28
CA ILE A 96 -13.56 -6.93 -12.85
C ILE A 96 -14.81 -7.14 -12.01
N LEU A 97 -15.88 -6.38 -12.25
CA LEU A 97 -17.10 -6.49 -11.45
C LEU A 97 -17.76 -7.86 -11.59
N THR A 98 -17.80 -8.42 -12.81
CA THR A 98 -18.36 -9.75 -13.08
C THR A 98 -17.54 -10.83 -12.36
N LEU A 99 -16.22 -10.86 -12.56
CA LEU A 99 -15.35 -11.84 -11.91
C LEU A 99 -15.35 -11.72 -10.38
N ALA A 100 -15.39 -10.49 -9.86
CA ALA A 100 -15.47 -10.26 -8.43
C ALA A 100 -16.82 -10.74 -7.87
N ALA A 101 -17.91 -10.55 -8.61
CA ALA A 101 -19.24 -11.01 -8.20
C ALA A 101 -19.31 -12.53 -8.13
N GLU A 102 -18.77 -13.23 -9.13
CA GLU A 102 -18.66 -14.69 -9.14
C GLU A 102 -17.86 -15.20 -7.93
N ARG A 103 -16.67 -14.63 -7.67
CA ARG A 103 -15.81 -15.02 -6.53
C ARG A 103 -16.42 -14.73 -5.17
N MET A 104 -17.25 -13.69 -5.06
CA MET A 104 -17.86 -13.26 -3.80
C MET A 104 -19.28 -13.81 -3.60
N GLY A 105 -19.85 -14.49 -4.60
CA GLY A 105 -21.24 -14.95 -4.60
C GLY A 105 -22.25 -13.80 -4.56
N HIS A 106 -21.99 -12.70 -5.27
CA HIS A 106 -22.92 -11.58 -5.37
C HIS A 106 -23.88 -11.78 -6.54
N MET A 107 -25.17 -11.56 -6.30
CA MET A 107 -26.21 -11.67 -7.35
C MET A 107 -26.09 -10.57 -8.43
N SER A 108 -25.50 -9.43 -8.09
CA SER A 108 -25.33 -8.30 -9.00
C SER A 108 -23.90 -7.76 -8.92
N PRO A 109 -23.17 -7.69 -10.04
CA PRO A 109 -21.83 -7.08 -10.11
C PRO A 109 -21.78 -5.64 -9.63
N GLU A 110 -22.87 -4.89 -9.82
CA GLU A 110 -22.96 -3.48 -9.44
C GLU A 110 -22.81 -3.23 -7.94
N SER A 111 -23.17 -4.21 -7.11
CA SER A 111 -22.97 -4.15 -5.67
C SER A 111 -21.49 -4.03 -5.25
N LEU A 112 -20.55 -4.37 -6.15
CA LEU A 112 -19.12 -4.29 -5.90
C LEU A 112 -18.47 -2.99 -6.40
N ARG A 113 -19.22 -2.15 -7.13
CA ARG A 113 -18.75 -0.87 -7.66
C ARG A 113 -18.15 0.06 -6.60
N PRO A 114 -18.69 0.17 -5.37
CA PRO A 114 -18.07 0.98 -4.32
C PRO A 114 -16.66 0.52 -3.94
N TYR A 115 -16.40 -0.79 -3.94
CA TYR A 115 -15.08 -1.33 -3.62
C TYR A 115 -14.09 -1.08 -4.76
N LEU A 116 -14.53 -1.19 -6.01
CA LEU A 116 -13.71 -0.83 -7.17
C LEU A 116 -13.32 0.65 -7.13
N ASN A 117 -14.28 1.55 -6.91
CA ASN A 117 -14.01 2.98 -6.77
C ASN A 117 -13.03 3.27 -5.64
N TYR A 118 -13.18 2.59 -4.50
CA TYR A 118 -12.26 2.70 -3.37
C TYR A 118 -10.83 2.28 -3.74
N VAL A 119 -10.66 1.12 -4.39
CA VAL A 119 -9.35 0.61 -4.82
C VAL A 119 -8.69 1.55 -5.83
N LEU A 120 -9.44 2.02 -6.83
CA LEU A 120 -8.92 2.94 -7.85
C LEU A 120 -8.50 4.28 -7.24
N LYS A 121 -9.34 4.87 -6.38
CA LYS A 121 -9.02 6.12 -5.68
C LYS A 121 -7.75 5.97 -4.83
N ARG A 122 -7.67 4.91 -4.03
CA ARG A 122 -6.48 4.61 -3.20
C ARG A 122 -5.22 4.44 -4.06
N ARG A 123 -5.33 3.86 -5.27
CA ARG A 123 -4.20 3.70 -6.19
C ARG A 123 -3.74 5.04 -6.77
N ILE A 124 -4.66 5.92 -7.15
CA ILE A 124 -4.35 7.28 -7.62
C ILE A 124 -3.63 8.06 -6.51
N GLU A 125 -4.17 8.07 -5.30
CA GLU A 125 -3.57 8.75 -4.14
C GLU A 125 -2.15 8.24 -3.85
N LYS A 126 -1.94 6.91 -3.92
CA LYS A 126 -0.61 6.32 -3.74
C LYS A 126 0.36 6.71 -4.87
N SER A 127 -0.12 6.76 -6.11
CA SER A 127 0.68 7.21 -7.26
C SER A 127 1.10 8.67 -7.12
N ASP A 128 0.17 9.55 -6.72
CA ASP A 128 0.43 10.96 -6.51
C ASP A 128 1.41 11.18 -5.35
N ALA A 129 1.24 10.46 -4.24
CA ALA A 129 2.18 10.49 -3.12
C ALA A 129 3.60 10.08 -3.56
N ASN A 130 3.72 9.04 -4.39
CA ASN A 130 4.99 8.60 -4.96
C ASN A 130 5.58 9.64 -5.92
N ALA A 131 4.75 10.28 -6.76
CA ALA A 131 5.18 11.34 -7.67
C ALA A 131 5.69 12.56 -6.89
N VAL A 132 4.97 12.98 -5.86
CA VAL A 132 5.38 14.06 -4.95
C VAL A 132 6.70 13.74 -4.26
N ALA A 133 6.86 12.51 -3.75
CA ALA A 133 8.12 12.06 -3.14
C ALA A 133 9.29 12.13 -4.14
N LYS A 134 9.08 11.66 -5.38
CA LYS A 134 10.09 11.71 -6.46
C LYS A 134 10.47 13.15 -6.82
N LEU A 135 9.49 14.04 -6.96
CA LEU A 135 9.72 15.46 -7.24
C LEU A 135 10.47 16.15 -6.10
N LYS A 136 10.13 15.84 -4.85
CA LYS A 136 10.81 16.38 -3.66
C LYS A 136 12.28 15.97 -3.61
N THR A 137 12.59 14.73 -3.95
CA THR A 137 13.98 14.25 -4.06
C THR A 137 14.73 14.97 -5.18
N LYS A 138 14.11 15.12 -6.37
CA LYS A 138 14.73 15.83 -7.49
C LYS A 138 14.96 17.31 -7.18
N ARG A 139 14.03 17.95 -6.47
CA ARG A 139 14.19 19.34 -5.99
C ARG A 139 15.41 19.48 -5.08
N ARG A 140 15.56 18.58 -4.10
CA ARG A 140 16.73 18.57 -3.21
C ARG A 140 18.05 18.39 -3.97
N GLN A 141 18.06 17.51 -4.97
CA GLN A 141 19.24 17.32 -5.83
C GLN A 141 19.58 18.58 -6.63
N LEU A 142 18.58 19.24 -7.21
CA LEU A 142 18.77 20.49 -7.94
C LEU A 142 19.24 21.63 -7.01
N GLU A 143 18.66 21.75 -5.82
CA GLU A 143 19.09 22.72 -4.80
C GLU A 143 20.57 22.51 -4.43
N ALA A 144 20.98 21.26 -4.20
CA ALA A 144 22.38 20.93 -3.92
C ALA A 144 23.31 21.23 -5.13
N HIS A 145 22.84 20.97 -6.35
CA HIS A 145 23.59 21.27 -7.56
C HIS A 145 23.75 22.77 -7.78
N VAL A 146 22.69 23.56 -7.57
CA VAL A 146 22.73 25.03 -7.59
C VAL A 146 23.69 25.55 -6.53
N GLY A 147 23.65 25.01 -5.30
CA GLY A 147 24.62 25.37 -4.26
C GLY A 147 26.07 25.08 -4.65
N THR A 148 26.31 23.96 -5.32
CA THR A 148 27.64 23.58 -5.83
C THR A 148 28.09 24.52 -6.95
N LEU A 149 27.20 24.83 -7.90
CA LEU A 149 27.49 25.75 -9.00
C LEU A 149 27.71 27.18 -8.49
N ALA A 150 26.91 27.65 -7.53
CA ALA A 150 27.10 28.95 -6.89
C ALA A 150 28.45 29.03 -6.18
N ARG A 151 28.85 27.96 -5.47
CA ARG A 151 30.16 27.87 -4.82
C ARG A 151 31.30 27.88 -5.85
N ARG A 152 31.19 27.13 -6.95
CA ARG A 152 32.16 27.16 -8.05
C ARG A 152 32.21 28.53 -8.72
N LEU A 153 31.06 29.17 -8.96
CA LEU A 153 31.01 30.50 -9.55
C LEU A 153 31.62 31.56 -8.63
N SER A 154 31.44 31.45 -7.31
CA SER A 154 32.13 32.30 -6.33
C SER A 154 33.63 32.05 -6.28
N GLN A 155 34.11 30.83 -6.57
CA GLN A 155 35.53 30.57 -6.77
C GLN A 155 36.05 31.15 -8.09
N HIS A 156 35.17 31.30 -9.09
CA HIS A 156 35.48 31.89 -10.38
C HIS A 156 35.35 33.43 -10.45
N CYS A 157 34.88 34.13 -9.42
CA CYS A 157 34.85 35.60 -9.44
C CYS A 157 36.27 36.19 -9.42
N GLU A 158 37.19 35.55 -8.71
CA GLU A 158 38.61 35.89 -8.70
C GLU A 158 39.29 35.54 -10.04
N LEU A 159 38.88 34.44 -10.70
CA LEU A 159 39.33 34.10 -12.06
C LEU A 159 38.78 35.08 -13.11
N HIS A 160 37.53 35.52 -12.98
CA HIS A 160 36.92 36.52 -13.86
C HIS A 160 37.56 37.90 -13.65
N ARG A 161 37.93 38.24 -12.42
CA ARG A 161 38.71 39.43 -12.07
C ARG A 161 40.11 39.36 -12.66
N ALA A 162 40.79 38.23 -12.55
CA ALA A 162 42.10 38.01 -13.18
C ALA A 162 42.01 38.10 -14.71
N ALA A 163 40.98 37.53 -15.32
CA ALA A 163 40.75 37.60 -16.77
C ALA A 163 40.54 39.06 -17.25
N ARG A 164 39.82 39.89 -16.49
CA ARG A 164 39.69 41.33 -16.79
C ARG A 164 41.02 42.07 -16.66
N LEU A 165 41.82 41.79 -15.64
CA LEU A 165 43.13 42.41 -15.45
C LEU A 165 44.11 42.08 -16.60
N ILE A 166 44.03 40.86 -17.16
CA ILE A 166 44.79 40.48 -18.37
C ILE A 166 44.31 41.27 -19.59
N ALA A 167 43.00 41.41 -19.76
CA ALA A 167 42.43 42.18 -20.88
C ALA A 167 42.83 43.66 -20.84
N ASP A 168 43.00 44.23 -19.65
CA ASP A 168 43.45 45.61 -19.43
C ASP A 168 44.99 45.77 -19.43
N LEU A 169 45.75 44.74 -19.85
CA LEU A 169 47.23 44.70 -19.89
C LEU A 169 47.92 44.87 -18.52
N ARG A 170 47.19 44.71 -17.41
CA ARG A 170 47.71 44.79 -16.04
C ARG A 170 48.23 43.41 -15.58
N ASN A 171 49.25 42.94 -16.30
CA ASN A 171 49.74 41.57 -16.21
C ASN A 171 50.30 41.20 -14.82
N GLU A 172 50.93 42.13 -14.09
CA GLU A 172 51.47 41.85 -12.75
C GLU A 172 50.37 41.62 -11.70
N GLU A 173 49.28 42.39 -11.77
CA GLU A 173 48.14 42.24 -10.87
C GLU A 173 47.33 40.98 -11.20
N ALA A 174 47.20 40.66 -12.49
CA ALA A 174 46.62 39.41 -12.94
C ALA A 174 47.44 38.19 -12.46
N ALA A 175 48.76 38.23 -12.59
CA ALA A 175 49.65 37.16 -12.13
C ALA A 175 49.57 36.96 -10.61
N SER A 176 49.48 38.05 -9.85
CA SER A 176 49.32 38.01 -8.39
C SER A 176 47.96 37.45 -7.98
N ALA A 177 46.88 37.82 -8.68
CA ALA A 177 45.55 37.28 -8.44
C ALA A 177 45.49 35.77 -8.75
N LEU A 178 46.09 35.33 -9.86
CA LEU A 178 46.15 33.91 -10.25
C LEU A 178 47.01 33.07 -9.30
N ARG A 179 48.14 33.60 -8.79
CA ARG A 179 48.95 32.90 -7.78
C ARG A 179 48.18 32.67 -6.49
N ARG A 180 47.47 33.68 -6.00
CA ARG A 180 46.67 33.58 -4.77
C ARG A 180 45.56 32.53 -4.89
N ILE A 181 44.93 32.42 -6.07
CA ILE A 181 43.95 31.36 -6.37
C ILE A 181 44.62 29.98 -6.41
N ALA A 182 45.82 29.86 -7.00
CA ALA A 182 46.57 28.61 -7.04
C ALA A 182 47.01 28.14 -5.64
N ASP A 183 47.43 29.07 -4.79
CA ASP A 183 47.84 28.80 -3.41
C ASP A 183 46.64 28.39 -2.52
N GLU A 184 45.49 29.04 -2.69
CA GLU A 184 44.24 28.67 -1.99
C GLU A 184 43.74 27.27 -2.41
N LEU A 185 43.95 26.87 -3.67
CA LEU A 185 43.61 25.53 -4.16
C LEU A 185 44.59 24.46 -3.65
N LEU A 186 45.84 24.81 -3.39
CA LEU A 186 46.86 23.90 -2.82
C LEU A 186 46.70 23.69 -1.31
N LEU A 187 46.14 24.66 -0.57
CA LEU A 187 45.90 24.57 0.87
C LEU A 187 44.54 23.93 1.24
N GLY A 188 43.63 23.78 0.26
CA GLY A 188 42.29 23.22 0.44
C GLY A 188 42.09 21.77 -0.02
N ALA A 189 43.16 21.08 -0.43
CA ALA A 189 43.20 19.68 -0.86
C ALA A 189 44.01 18.82 0.14
#